data_AF-A0A542EDJ9-F1
#
_entry.id   AF-A0A542EDJ9-F1
#
_cell.length_a   1.000
_cell.length_b   1.000
_cell.length_c   1.000
_cell.angle_alpha   90.00
_cell.angle_beta   90.00
_cell.angle_gamma   90.00
#
_symmetry.space_group_name_H-M   'P 1'
#
loop_
_entity.id
_entity.type
_entity.pdbx_description
1 polymer ?
#
loop_
_entity_poly.entity_id
_entity_poly.type
_entity_poly.pdbx_seq_one_letter_code
_entity_poly.pdbx_strand_id
1 'polypeptide(L)'
;MNEQLREQVYAVVSLVPPGRVISYGDIAELFGINPRLVGRLMSISEPADELPWWRVTNSYGDPPKRLLDEVVPRWAEEGITLKPNGIGCRIKEYRADLAALADDAERLLGPMPGLRDD
;
A
#
# COMPACT_ATOMS: atom_id res chain seq x y z
N MET A 1 -6.59 6.71 -18.15
CA MET A 1 -6.09 5.81 -17.08
C MET A 1 -6.90 4.54 -17.19
N ASN A 2 -6.33 3.35 -17.02
CA ASN A 2 -7.14 2.13 -17.04
C ASN A 2 -7.92 2.07 -15.71
N GLU A 3 -9.22 2.35 -15.76
CA GLU A 3 -10.14 2.34 -14.59
C GLU A 3 -10.06 1.01 -13.85
N GLN A 4 -10.02 -0.10 -14.59
CA GLN A 4 -9.88 -1.44 -14.04
C GLN A 4 -8.59 -1.62 -13.24
N LEU A 5 -7.46 -1.09 -13.72
CA LEU A 5 -6.19 -1.19 -12.98
C LEU A 5 -6.23 -0.38 -11.68
N ARG A 6 -6.94 0.75 -11.67
CA ARG A 6 -7.13 1.55 -10.46
C ARG A 6 -7.89 0.75 -9.41
N GLU A 7 -9.04 0.21 -9.78
CA GLU A 7 -9.88 -0.60 -8.89
C GLU A 7 -9.13 -1.82 -8.36
N GLN A 8 -8.32 -2.48 -9.20
CA GLN A 8 -7.47 -3.61 -8.77
C GLN A 8 -6.40 -3.18 -7.76
N VAL A 9 -5.71 -2.06 -7.98
CA VAL A 9 -4.74 -1.51 -7.02
C VAL A 9 -5.43 -1.17 -5.70
N TYR A 10 -6.63 -0.59 -5.76
CA TYR A 10 -7.41 -0.25 -4.57
C TYR A 10 -7.82 -1.49 -3.78
N ALA A 11 -8.26 -2.54 -4.47
CA ALA A 11 -8.57 -3.82 -3.84
C ALA A 11 -7.35 -4.41 -3.10
N VAL A 12 -6.14 -4.35 -3.69
CA VAL A 12 -4.91 -4.77 -3.00
C VAL A 12 -4.62 -3.92 -1.76
N VAL A 13 -4.79 -2.60 -1.85
CA VAL A 13 -4.58 -1.71 -0.69
C VAL A 13 -5.56 -2.03 0.44
N SER A 14 -6.81 -2.36 0.12
CA SER A 14 -7.82 -2.78 1.10
C SER A 14 -7.52 -4.12 1.77
N LEU A 15 -6.72 -4.99 1.15
CA LEU A 15 -6.26 -6.26 1.74
C LEU A 15 -5.14 -6.08 2.75
N VAL A 16 -4.45 -4.93 2.79
CA VAL A 16 -3.35 -4.70 3.73
C VAL A 16 -3.89 -4.69 5.17
N PRO A 17 -3.46 -5.60 6.07
CA PRO A 17 -4.02 -5.68 7.41
C PRO A 17 -3.77 -4.43 8.26
N PRO A 18 -4.64 -4.12 9.24
CA PRO A 18 -4.34 -3.12 10.27
C PRO A 18 -2.99 -3.40 10.96
N GLY A 19 -2.22 -2.35 11.20
CA GLY A 19 -0.90 -2.46 11.82
C GLY A 19 0.20 -2.88 10.84
N ARG A 20 -0.12 -3.03 9.56
CA ARG A 20 0.82 -3.34 8.49
C ARG A 20 0.88 -2.25 7.44
N VAL A 21 2.02 -2.17 6.77
CA VAL A 21 2.26 -1.27 5.65
C VAL A 21 2.82 -2.04 4.46
N ILE A 22 2.67 -1.48 3.27
CA ILE A 22 3.36 -1.91 2.06
C ILE A 22 3.92 -0.69 1.33
N SER A 23 4.91 -0.92 0.48
CA SER A 23 5.46 0.12 -0.38
C SER A 23 4.72 0.22 -1.72
N TYR A 24 4.78 1.38 -2.36
CA TYR A 24 4.37 1.50 -3.77
C TYR A 24 5.08 0.50 -4.69
N GLY A 25 6.30 0.08 -4.33
CA GLY A 25 7.07 -0.95 -5.04
C GLY A 25 6.46 -2.33 -4.86
N ASP A 26 6.08 -2.68 -3.64
CA ASP A 26 5.48 -3.98 -3.32
C ASP A 26 4.16 -4.18 -4.12
N ILE A 27 3.33 -3.13 -4.22
CA ILE A 27 2.12 -3.16 -5.07
C ILE A 27 2.49 -3.28 -6.55
N ALA A 28 3.50 -2.54 -7.00
CA ALA A 28 3.89 -2.51 -8.40
C ALA A 28 4.42 -3.87 -8.88
N GLU A 29 5.09 -4.62 -8.00
CA GLU A 29 5.56 -5.98 -8.26
C GLU A 29 4.39 -6.93 -8.54
N LEU A 30 3.29 -6.86 -7.76
CA LEU A 30 2.09 -7.69 -8.01
C LEU A 30 1.52 -7.47 -9.42
N PHE A 31 1.52 -6.23 -9.90
CA PHE A 31 0.94 -5.89 -11.20
C PHE A 31 1.93 -5.88 -12.37
N GLY A 32 3.24 -6.00 -12.11
CA GLY A 32 4.28 -5.87 -13.14
C GLY A 32 4.34 -4.45 -13.74
N ILE A 33 4.09 -3.42 -12.93
CA ILE A 33 4.00 -2.02 -13.37
C ILE A 33 5.07 -1.13 -12.70
N ASN A 34 5.11 0.16 -13.05
CA ASN A 34 6.01 1.11 -12.40
C ASN A 34 5.46 1.57 -11.03
N PRO A 35 6.27 1.64 -9.95
CA PRO A 35 5.83 2.17 -8.65
C PRO A 35 5.28 3.60 -8.69
N ARG A 36 5.77 4.44 -9.62
CA ARG A 36 5.23 5.80 -9.82
C ARG A 36 3.82 5.79 -10.38
N LEU A 37 3.46 4.76 -11.17
CA LEU A 37 2.09 4.59 -11.65
C LEU A 37 1.16 4.27 -10.47
N VAL A 38 1.55 3.40 -9.55
CA VAL A 38 0.80 3.11 -8.32
C VAL A 38 0.58 4.41 -7.52
N GLY A 39 1.65 5.20 -7.31
CA GLY A 39 1.53 6.49 -6.64
C GLY A 39 0.56 7.45 -7.33
N ARG A 40 0.53 7.48 -8.68
CA ARG A 40 -0.43 8.28 -9.45
C ARG A 40 -1.86 7.78 -9.27
N LEU A 41 -2.09 6.46 -9.31
CA LEU A 41 -3.40 5.86 -9.09
C LEU A 41 -3.91 6.18 -7.68
N MET A 42 -3.07 6.01 -6.66
CA MET A 42 -3.40 6.37 -5.27
C MET A 42 -3.64 7.87 -5.08
N SER A 43 -2.98 8.74 -5.84
CA SER A 43 -3.15 10.19 -5.69
C SER A 43 -4.48 10.74 -6.17
N ILE A 44 -5.25 9.95 -6.91
CA ILE A 44 -6.56 10.32 -7.45
C ILE A 44 -7.72 9.59 -6.74
N SER A 45 -7.45 8.93 -5.60
CA SER A 45 -8.51 8.34 -4.78
C SER A 45 -9.38 9.44 -4.17
N GLU A 46 -10.68 9.17 -4.11
CA GLU A 46 -11.66 10.01 -3.48
C GLU A 46 -12.02 9.48 -2.07
N PRO A 47 -12.53 10.32 -1.16
CA PRO A 47 -12.97 9.86 0.15
C PRO A 47 -14.00 8.72 0.11
N ALA A 48 -14.82 8.65 -0.95
CA ALA A 48 -15.81 7.60 -1.16
C ALA A 48 -15.19 6.21 -1.45
N ASP A 49 -13.89 6.14 -1.77
CA ASP A 49 -13.20 4.87 -2.00
C ASP A 49 -12.87 4.13 -0.68
N GLU A 50 -12.98 4.81 0.47
CA GLU A 50 -12.76 4.25 1.83
C GLU A 50 -11.42 3.51 2.02
N LEU A 51 -10.38 3.87 1.26
CA LEU A 51 -9.11 3.14 1.26
C LEU A 51 -8.28 3.37 2.53
N PRO A 52 -7.61 2.33 3.05
CA PRO A 52 -6.60 2.46 4.11
C PRO A 52 -5.28 3.01 3.54
N TRP A 53 -5.33 4.15 2.84
CA TRP A 53 -4.22 4.73 2.08
C TRP A 53 -2.99 5.03 2.95
N TRP A 54 -3.18 5.24 4.26
CA TRP A 54 -2.09 5.45 5.23
C TRP A 54 -1.21 4.21 5.41
N ARG A 55 -1.64 3.03 4.94
CA ARG A 55 -0.85 1.80 4.93
C ARG A 55 0.08 1.69 3.71
N VAL A 56 0.04 2.64 2.78
CA VAL A 56 0.92 2.68 1.60
C VAL A 56 2.00 3.75 1.75
N THR A 57 3.26 3.34 1.74
CA THR A 57 4.41 4.23 1.92
C THR A 57 5.41 4.16 0.77
N ASN A 58 6.46 4.97 0.82
CA ASN A 58 7.66 4.68 0.02
C ASN A 58 8.41 3.44 0.54
N SER A 59 9.51 3.07 -0.10
CA SER A 59 10.35 1.92 0.28
C SER A 59 11.08 2.08 1.63
N TYR A 60 11.12 3.29 2.20
CA TYR A 60 11.70 3.59 3.51
C TYR A 60 10.67 3.60 4.66
N GLY A 61 9.40 3.35 4.35
CA GLY A 61 8.30 3.44 5.33
C GLY A 61 7.78 4.86 5.55
N ASP A 62 8.08 5.81 4.66
CA ASP A 62 7.63 7.19 4.79
C ASP A 62 6.37 7.47 3.96
N PRO A 63 5.32 8.04 4.57
CA PRO A 63 4.21 8.63 3.81
C PRO A 63 4.63 10.00 3.26
N PRO A 64 3.85 10.59 2.33
CA PRO A 64 4.05 11.97 1.93
C PRO A 64 4.01 12.92 3.13
N LYS A 65 5.02 13.79 3.29
CA LYS A 65 5.14 14.69 4.45
C LYS A 65 3.88 15.49 4.76
N ARG A 66 3.19 15.97 3.73
CA ARG A 66 1.95 16.76 3.84
C ARG A 66 0.78 15.99 4.48
N LEU A 67 0.86 14.66 4.55
CA LEU A 67 -0.16 13.77 5.10
C LEU A 67 0.23 13.22 6.48
N LEU A 68 1.38 13.62 7.04
CA LEU A 68 1.85 13.07 8.31
C LEU A 68 0.84 13.27 9.45
N ASP A 69 0.23 14.45 9.54
CA ASP A 69 -0.75 14.77 10.58
C ASP A 69 -2.00 13.87 10.53
N GLU A 70 -2.32 13.34 9.36
CA GLU A 70 -3.42 12.40 9.15
C GLU A 70 -3.00 10.94 9.34
N VAL A 71 -1.76 10.59 8.97
CA VAL A 71 -1.24 9.22 9.04
C VAL A 71 -0.89 8.83 10.47
N VAL A 72 -0.24 9.73 11.21
CA VAL A 72 0.24 9.47 12.57
C VAL A 72 -0.86 8.98 13.53
N PRO A 73 -2.05 9.61 13.65
CA PRO A 73 -3.08 9.12 14.55
C PRO A 73 -3.61 7.73 14.15
N ARG A 74 -3.81 7.48 12.84
CA ARG A 74 -4.25 6.17 12.34
C ARG A 74 -3.22 5.07 12.58
N TRP A 75 -1.94 5.40 12.41
CA TRP A 75 -0.85 4.51 12.76
C TRP A 75 -0.79 4.22 14.26
N ALA A 76 -1.02 5.22 15.12
CA ALA A 76 -1.07 4.99 16.55
C ALA A 76 -2.24 4.06 16.95
N GLU A 77 -3.42 4.23 16.34
CA GLU A 77 -4.57 3.33 16.52
C GLU A 77 -4.28 1.90 16.08
N GLU A 78 -3.46 1.73 15.05
CA GLU A 78 -3.06 0.44 14.49
C GLU A 78 -1.78 -0.15 15.10
N GLY A 79 -1.13 0.54 16.06
CA GLY A 79 0.10 0.08 16.71
C GLY A 79 1.39 0.25 15.89
N ILE A 80 1.38 1.11 14.87
CA ILE A 80 2.55 1.46 14.05
C ILE A 80 3.31 2.62 14.70
N THR A 81 4.58 2.38 15.03
CA THR A 81 5.43 3.37 15.70
C THR A 81 6.13 4.28 14.69
N LEU A 82 6.08 5.59 14.95
CA LEU A 82 6.80 6.60 14.18
C LEU A 82 8.30 6.55 14.47
N LYS A 83 9.14 6.72 13.44
CA LYS A 83 10.60 6.81 13.60
C LYS A 83 10.98 8.03 14.45
N PRO A 84 12.14 8.00 15.14
CA PRO A 84 12.59 9.13 15.97
C PRO A 84 12.76 10.46 15.22
N ASN A 85 12.99 10.41 13.90
CA ASN A 85 13.07 11.60 13.05
C ASN A 85 11.71 12.24 12.74
N GLY A 86 10.61 11.69 13.27
CA GLY A 86 9.25 12.18 13.08
C GLY A 86 8.66 11.89 11.70
N ILE A 87 9.32 11.06 10.88
CA ILE A 87 8.89 10.78 9.51
C ILE A 87 8.77 9.27 9.36
N GLY A 88 7.57 8.78 9.06
CA GLY A 88 7.38 7.38 8.66
C GLY A 88 7.64 6.33 9.73
N CYS A 89 7.41 5.08 9.39
CA CYS A 89 7.66 3.92 10.25
C CYS A 89 8.90 3.16 9.79
N ARG A 90 9.36 2.20 10.60
CA ARG A 90 10.39 1.24 10.16
C ARG A 90 9.70 0.15 9.34
N ILE A 91 9.66 0.33 8.01
CA ILE A 91 8.95 -0.60 7.12
C ILE A 91 9.31 -2.07 7.37
N LYS A 92 10.56 -2.40 7.73
CA LYS A 92 10.96 -3.78 8.00
C LYS A 92 10.22 -4.44 9.16
N GLU A 93 9.74 -3.65 10.12
CA GLU A 93 9.01 -4.15 11.30
C GLU A 93 7.51 -4.29 11.00
N TYR A 94 6.99 -3.40 10.15
CA TYR A 94 5.55 -3.28 9.87
C TYR A 94 5.14 -3.78 8.49
N ARG A 95 6.07 -4.23 7.63
CA ARG A 95 5.73 -4.70 6.28
C ARG A 95 4.73 -5.86 6.39
N ALA A 96 3.68 -5.82 5.58
CA ALA A 96 2.78 -6.96 5.44
C ALA A 96 3.54 -8.19 4.93
N ASP A 97 3.01 -9.38 5.22
CA ASP A 97 3.47 -10.59 4.55
C ASP A 97 3.09 -10.51 3.07
N LEU A 98 4.08 -10.31 2.20
CA LEU A 98 3.85 -10.09 0.77
C LEU A 98 3.36 -11.35 0.06
N ALA A 99 3.74 -12.54 0.55
CA ALA A 99 3.27 -13.80 -0.02
C ALA A 99 1.78 -14.01 0.31
N ALA A 100 1.41 -13.84 1.57
CA ALA A 100 0.00 -13.91 1.97
C ALA A 100 -0.87 -12.85 1.29
N LEU A 101 -0.35 -11.62 1.14
CA LEU A 101 -1.03 -10.56 0.41
C LEU A 101 -1.21 -10.91 -1.07
N ALA A 102 -0.20 -11.50 -1.70
CA ALA A 102 -0.29 -11.97 -3.09
C ALA A 102 -1.37 -13.05 -3.23
N ASP A 103 -1.36 -14.07 -2.36
CA ASP A 103 -2.36 -15.15 -2.36
C ASP A 103 -3.80 -14.61 -2.20
N ASP A 104 -4.00 -13.65 -1.29
CA ASP A 104 -5.29 -13.02 -1.05
C ASP A 104 -5.74 -12.18 -2.26
N ALA A 105 -4.80 -11.45 -2.86
CA ALA A 105 -5.06 -10.65 -4.03
C ALA A 105 -5.39 -11.52 -5.24
N GLU A 106 -4.70 -12.65 -5.45
CA GLU A 106 -5.00 -13.60 -6.52
C GLU A 106 -6.36 -14.26 -6.36
N ARG A 107 -6.74 -14.60 -5.12
CA ARG A 107 -8.06 -15.13 -4.82
C ARG A 107 -9.17 -14.14 -5.18
N LEU A 108 -8.91 -12.84 -5.01
CA LEU A 108 -9.88 -11.78 -5.26
C LEU A 108 -9.95 -11.34 -6.73
N LEU A 109 -8.79 -11.18 -7.37
CA LEU A 109 -8.67 -10.52 -8.68
C LEU A 109 -8.28 -11.48 -9.82
N GLY A 110 -7.96 -12.73 -9.49
CA GLY A 110 -7.33 -13.68 -10.40
C GLY A 110 -5.81 -13.50 -10.47
N PRO A 111 -5.12 -14.26 -11.35
CA PRO A 111 -3.66 -14.29 -11.42
C PRO A 111 -3.03 -12.90 -11.53
N MET A 112 -2.03 -12.64 -10.70
CA MET A 112 -1.36 -11.36 -10.66
C MET A 112 -0.43 -11.22 -11.88
N PRO A 113 -0.59 -10.19 -12.72
CA PRO A 113 0.15 -10.11 -13.98
C PRO A 113 1.66 -9.91 -13.81
N GLY A 114 2.10 -9.45 -12.63
CA GLY A 114 3.51 -9.32 -12.28
C GLY A 114 4.15 -10.55 -11.63
N LEU A 115 3.37 -11.53 -11.19
CA LEU A 115 3.83 -12.73 -10.49
C LEU A 115 3.91 -13.97 -11.39
N ARG A 116 3.96 -13.81 -12.71
CA ARG A 116 3.96 -14.95 -13.64
C ARG A 116 5.11 -15.91 -13.33
N ASP A 117 4.76 -17.19 -13.20
CA ASP A 117 5.72 -18.29 -13.13
C ASP A 117 6.56 -18.32 -14.41
N ASP A 118 7.88 -18.22 -14.26
CA ASP A 118 8.90 -18.43 -15.30
C ASP A 118 8.83 -19.86 -15.88
#